data_AF-A0A1F9REX1-F1
#
_entry.id   AF-A0A1F9REX1-F1
#
_cell.length_a   1.000
_cell.length_b   1.000
_cell.length_c   1.000
_cell.angle_alpha   90.00
_cell.angle_beta   90.00
_cell.angle_gamma   90.00
#
_symmetry.space_group_name_H-M   'P 1'
#
loop_
_entity.id
_entity.type
_entity.pdbx_description
1 polymer ?
#
loop_
_entity_poly.entity_id
_entity_poly.type
_entity_poly.pdbx_seq_one_letter_code
_entity_poly.pdbx_strand_id
1 'polypeptide(L)' 'MKDRLVADWQAEIIADCVHRLGRKLTPKEEFFVRSCEGLLALESTHDMVKGLIGPALEKYLASPPARKPN' A
#
# COMPACT_ATOMS: atom_id res chain seq x y z
N MET A 1 6.66 -15.27 -12.71
CA MET A 1 6.89 -15.58 -11.27
C MET A 1 6.95 -14.32 -10.41
N LYS A 2 7.66 -13.24 -10.81
CA LYS A 2 7.69 -11.97 -10.07
C LYS A 2 6.31 -11.32 -9.87
N ASP A 3 5.47 -11.28 -10.91
CA ASP A 3 4.11 -10.71 -10.82
C ASP A 3 3.22 -11.35 -9.77
N ARG A 4 3.31 -12.67 -9.60
CA ARG A 4 2.45 -13.38 -8.65
C ARG A 4 2.83 -13.05 -7.21
N LEU A 5 4.14 -12.93 -6.93
CA LEU A 5 4.64 -12.52 -5.63
C LEU A 5 4.26 -11.06 -5.32
N VAL A 6 4.40 -10.17 -6.30
CA VAL A 6 3.99 -8.76 -6.20
C VAL A 6 2.49 -8.65 -5.89
N ALA A 7 1.65 -9.39 -6.63
CA ALA A 7 0.21 -9.38 -6.43
C ALA A 7 -0.21 -9.93 -5.06
N ASP A 8 0.45 -10.98 -4.58
CA ASP A 8 0.19 -11.57 -3.25
C ASP A 8 0.54 -10.55 -2.15
N TRP A 9 1.72 -9.92 -2.25
CA TRP A 9 2.13 -8.88 -1.30
C TRP A 9 1.23 -7.64 -1.32
N GLN A 10 0.80 -7.20 -2.50
CA GLN A 10 -0.17 -6.11 -2.61
C GLN A 10 -1.48 -6.46 -1.91
N ALA A 11 -1.95 -7.71 -2.05
CA ALA A 11 -3.16 -8.18 -1.38
C ALA A 11 -2.98 -8.22 0.16
N GLU A 12 -1.82 -8.65 0.65
CA GLU A 12 -1.50 -8.60 2.09
C GLU A 12 -1.50 -7.17 2.63
N ILE A 13 -0.86 -6.23 1.92
CA ILE A 13 -0.83 -4.81 2.31
C ILE A 13 -2.25 -4.23 2.34
N ILE A 14 -3.07 -4.54 1.32
CA ILE A 14 -4.48 -4.09 1.28
C ILE A 14 -5.25 -4.65 2.48
N ALA A 15 -5.07 -5.94 2.81
CA ALA A 15 -5.73 -6.56 3.95
C ALA A 15 -5.33 -5.88 5.27
N ASP A 16 -4.04 -5.60 5.46
CA ASP A 16 -3.53 -4.92 6.66
C ASP A 16 -4.06 -3.48 6.77
N CYS A 17 -4.11 -2.75 5.64
CA CYS A 17 -4.73 -1.43 5.59
C CYS A 17 -6.22 -1.47 5.98
N VAL A 18 -6.99 -2.42 5.44
CA VAL A 18 -8.42 -2.57 5.77
C VAL A 18 -8.62 -2.90 7.25
N HIS A 19 -7.79 -3.79 7.79
CA HIS A 19 -7.84 -4.16 9.19
C HIS A 19 -7.56 -2.96 10.11
N ARG A 20 -6.53 -2.17 9.79
CA ARG A 20 -6.10 -1.01 10.60
C ARG A 20 -7.04 0.18 10.51
N LEU A 21 -7.62 0.41 9.34
CA LEU A 21 -8.58 1.51 9.13
C LEU A 21 -9.98 1.15 9.61
N GLY A 22 -10.28 -0.14 9.80
CA GLY A 22 -11.64 -0.60 10.12
C GLY A 22 -12.65 -0.31 8.99
N ARG A 23 -12.17 0.03 7.79
CA ARG A 23 -12.97 0.32 6.59
C ARG A 23 -12.30 -0.25 5.35
N LYS A 24 -13.09 -0.43 4.29
CA LYS A 24 -12.53 -0.76 2.97
C LYS A 24 -11.72 0.42 2.45
N LEU A 25 -10.64 0.11 1.72
CA LEU A 25 -9.90 1.10 0.96
C LEU A 25 -10.77 1.68 -0.16
N THR A 26 -10.56 2.95 -0.45
CA THR A 26 -11.12 3.60 -1.62
C THR A 26 -10.35 3.19 -2.88
N PRO A 27 -10.94 3.33 -4.08
CA PRO A 27 -10.26 2.98 -5.33
C PRO A 27 -8.91 3.69 -5.52
N LYS A 28 -8.74 4.89 -4.95
CA LYS A 28 -7.48 5.64 -4.99
C LYS A 28 -6.41 5.04 -4.09
N GLU A 29 -6.79 4.65 -2.87
CA GLU A 29 -5.89 4.03 -1.90
C GLU A 29 -5.45 2.63 -2.39
N GLU A 30 -6.38 1.85 -2.98
CA GLU A 30 -6.02 0.57 -3.63
C GLU A 30 -5.08 0.78 -4.82
N PHE A 31 -5.32 1.82 -5.63
CA PHE A 31 -4.47 2.15 -6.77
C PHE A 31 -3.05 2.52 -6.32
N PHE A 32 -2.88 3.21 -5.18
CA PHE A 32 -1.57 3.49 -4.61
C PHE A 32 -0.79 2.20 -4.33
N VAL A 33 -1.41 1.24 -3.62
CA VAL A 33 -0.76 -0.04 -3.28
C VAL A 33 -0.46 -0.85 -4.54
N ARG A 34 -1.40 -0.88 -5.50
CA ARG A 34 -1.21 -1.58 -6.77
C ARG A 34 -0.17 -0.93 -7.69
N SER A 35 0.09 0.36 -7.52
CA SER A 35 1.15 1.09 -8.25
C SER A 35 2.56 0.76 -7.72
N CYS A 36 2.67 0.17 -6.53
CA CYS A 36 3.94 -0.34 -6.01
C CYS A 36 4.27 -1.69 -6.68
N GLU A 37 4.98 -1.63 -7.81
CA GLU A 37 5.42 -2.84 -8.54
C GLU A 37 6.84 -3.30 -8.16
N GLY A 38 7.58 -2.47 -7.43
CA GLY A 38 8.92 -2.78 -6.96
C GLY A 38 8.88 -3.47 -5.59
N LEU A 39 9.66 -4.55 -5.42
CA LEU A 39 9.80 -5.23 -4.12
C LEU A 39 10.19 -4.28 -2.98
N LEU A 40 11.13 -3.35 -3.25
CA LEU A 40 11.53 -2.31 -2.30
C LEU A 40 10.41 -1.33 -1.97
N ALA A 41 9.57 -1.00 -2.97
CA ALA A 41 8.43 -0.12 -2.76
C ALA A 41 7.36 -0.82 -1.92
N LEU A 42 7.09 -2.11 -2.20
CA LEU A 42 6.16 -2.92 -1.41
C LEU A 42 6.63 -3.11 0.02
N GLU A 43 7.92 -3.41 0.23
CA GLU A 43 8.50 -3.56 1.56
C GLU A 43 8.39 -2.24 2.35
N SER A 44 8.75 -1.12 1.72
CA SER A 44 8.62 0.22 2.34
C SER A 44 7.16 0.55 2.65
N THR A 45 6.23 0.27 1.73
CA THR A 45 4.79 0.49 1.96
C THR A 45 4.29 -0.39 3.08
N HIS A 46 4.67 -1.67 3.14
CA HIS A 46 4.24 -2.59 4.18
C HIS A 46 4.76 -2.18 5.56
N ASP A 47 6.03 -1.77 5.68
CA ASP A 47 6.60 -1.27 6.93
C ASP A 47 5.88 0.00 7.40
N MET A 48 5.60 0.91 6.47
CA MET A 48 4.89 2.16 6.77
C MET A 48 3.44 1.89 7.20
N VAL A 49 2.72 0.99 6.51
CA VAL A 49 1.36 0.59 6.91
C VAL A 49 1.38 -0.07 8.29
N LYS A 50 2.42 -0.88 8.59
CA LYS A 50 2.60 -1.49 9.91
C LYS A 50 2.87 -0.49 11.03
N GLY A 51 3.61 0.58 10.73
CA GLY A 51 3.92 1.65 11.67
C GLY A 51 2.82 2.70 11.84
N LEU A 52 1.89 2.80 10.88
CA LEU A 52 0.83 3.81 10.86
C LEU A 52 -0.53 3.23 11.32
N ILE A 53 -1.33 4.07 11.97
CA ILE A 53 -2.69 3.73 12.41
C ILE A 53 -3.67 4.88 12.11
N GLY A 54 -4.92 4.51 11.79
CA GLY A 54 -6.03 5.43 11.58
C GLY A 54 -5.70 6.59 10.62
N PRO A 55 -5.80 7.86 11.07
CA PRO A 55 -5.72 9.03 10.20
C PRO A 55 -4.34 9.22 9.55
N ALA A 56 -3.27 8.70 10.16
CA ALA A 56 -1.93 8.78 9.59
C ALA A 56 -1.77 7.82 8.39
N LEU A 57 -2.41 6.64 8.48
CA LEU A 57 -2.45 5.67 7.39
C LEU A 57 -3.33 6.17 6.23
N GLU A 58 -4.48 6.79 6.53
CA GLU A 58 -5.33 7.42 5.50
C GLU A 58 -4.57 8.51 4.74
N LYS A 59 -3.84 9.37 5.48
CA LYS A 59 -3.03 10.44 4.87
C LYS A 59 -1.89 9.89 4.01
N TYR A 60 -1.27 8.78 4.42
CA TYR A 60 -0.22 8.12 3.66
C TYR A 60 -0.76 7.53 2.34
N LEU A 61 -1.88 6.80 2.40
CA LEU A 61 -2.52 6.20 1.22
C LEU A 61 -3.16 7.24 0.29
N ALA A 62 -3.54 8.40 0.83
CA ALA A 62 -4.03 9.54 0.04
C ALA A 62 -2.89 10.34 -0.64
N SER A 63 -1.63 10.08 -0.26
CA SER A 63 -0.47 10.73 -0.88
C SER A 63 -0.19 10.10 -2.25
N PRO A 64 0.26 10.87 -3.26
CA PRO A 64 0.59 10.30 -4.56
C PRO A 64 1.69 9.24 -4.42
N PRO A 65 1.60 8.09 -5.14
CA PRO A 65 2.69 7.13 -5.16
C PRO A 65 3.93 7.88 -5.65
N ALA A 66 5.02 7.79 -4.90
CA ALA A 66 6.27 8.47 -5.20
C ALA A 66 6.65 8.14 -6.64
N ARG A 67 6.36 9.05 -7.57
CA ARG A 67 6.72 8.90 -8.97
C ARG A 67 8.23 8.72 -8.98
N LYS A 68 8.71 7.65 -9.61
CA LYS A 68 10.12 7.51 -9.92
C LYS A 68 10.60 8.85 -10.51
N PRO A 69 11.63 9.50 -9.96
CA PRO A 69 12.27 10.58 -10.70
C PRO A 69 12.75 9.98 -12.02
N ASN A 70 12.32 10.62 -13.11
CA ASN A 70 12.65 10.26 -14.48
C ASN A 70 14.13 10.50 -14.77
#